data_AF-A0A9W8CDI2-F1
#
_entry.id   AF-A0A9W8CDI2-F1
#
_cell.length_a   1.000
_cell.length_b   1.000
_cell.length_c   1.000
_cell.angle_alpha   90.00
_cell.angle_beta   90.00
_cell.angle_gamma   90.00
#
_symmetry.space_group_name_H-M   'P 1'
#
loop_
_entity.id
_entity.type
_entity.pdbx_description
1 polymer ?
#
loop_
_entity_poly.entity_id
_entity_poly.type
_entity_poly.pdbx_seq_one_letter_code
_entity_poly.pdbx_strand_id
1 'polypeptide(L)'
;MAFCPFFKEVWTTIWHYFQLPTIQQPSTRIDLKKWCTLMTDCNDGTLAKERAQIIVYTAWNIWKERCRREFDNVITQTSTQIAANAQLDIRSFCQVLEGRD
;
A
#
# COMPACT_ATOMS: atom_id res chain seq x y z
N MET A 1 2.84 -16.21 12.58
CA MET A 1 3.33 -15.21 11.61
C MET A 1 2.74 -15.56 10.28
N ALA A 2 1.79 -14.78 9.77
CA ALA A 2 1.10 -15.15 8.56
C ALA A 2 1.98 -14.79 7.34
N PHE A 3 2.61 -15.81 6.74
CA PHE A 3 3.51 -15.65 5.60
C PHE A 3 2.65 -15.39 4.36
N CYS A 4 2.56 -14.13 3.94
CA CYS A 4 1.81 -13.74 2.75
C CYS A 4 2.81 -13.69 1.58
N PRO A 5 2.87 -14.72 0.70
CA PRO A 5 3.98 -14.88 -0.24
C PRO A 5 4.10 -13.74 -1.25
N PHE A 6 3.01 -13.04 -1.50
CA PHE A 6 2.93 -11.89 -2.41
C PHE A 6 3.09 -10.54 -1.72
N PHE A 7 3.06 -10.45 -0.38
CA PHE A 7 3.07 -9.16 0.32
C PHE A 7 4.30 -8.34 -0.04
N LYS A 8 5.49 -8.95 0.07
CA LYS A 8 6.76 -8.25 -0.17
C LYS A 8 6.86 -7.76 -1.62
N GLU A 9 6.43 -8.58 -2.57
CA GLU A 9 6.50 -8.25 -4.00
C GLU A 9 5.52 -7.14 -4.36
N VAL A 10 4.25 -7.25 -3.96
CA VAL A 10 3.23 -6.20 -4.18
C VAL A 10 3.68 -4.89 -3.56
N TRP A 11 4.15 -4.93 -2.30
CA TRP A 11 4.60 -3.74 -1.59
C TRP A 11 5.77 -3.07 -2.31
N THR A 12 6.78 -3.85 -2.69
CA THR A 12 7.97 -3.35 -3.38
C THR A 12 7.61 -2.73 -4.74
N THR A 13 6.74 -3.39 -5.51
CA THR A 13 6.29 -2.91 -6.83
C THR A 13 5.57 -1.57 -6.70
N ILE A 14 4.64 -1.43 -5.74
CA ILE A 14 3.95 -0.16 -5.52
C ILE A 14 4.91 0.93 -5.05
N TRP A 15 5.81 0.59 -4.11
CA TRP A 15 6.75 1.53 -3.54
C TRP A 15 7.70 2.12 -4.59
N HIS A 16 8.21 1.28 -5.49
CA HIS A 16 9.02 1.73 -6.62
C HIS A 16 8.20 2.52 -7.64
N TYR A 17 6.98 2.09 -7.93
CA TYR A 17 6.11 2.74 -8.91
C TYR A 17 5.81 4.21 -8.54
N PHE A 18 5.51 4.49 -7.27
CA PHE A 18 5.28 5.86 -6.78
C PHE A 18 6.56 6.57 -6.31
N GLN A 19 7.74 5.99 -6.56
CA GLN A 19 9.05 6.56 -6.20
C GLN A 19 9.15 7.00 -4.73
N LEU A 20 8.54 6.24 -3.83
CA LEU A 20 8.51 6.59 -2.42
C LEU A 20 9.88 6.36 -1.78
N PRO A 21 10.33 7.21 -0.83
CA PRO A 21 11.63 7.07 -0.19
C PRO A 21 11.71 5.75 0.56
N THR A 22 12.79 4.98 0.37
CA THR A 22 12.97 3.69 1.05
C THR A 22 12.95 3.89 2.55
N ILE A 23 11.91 3.38 3.21
CA ILE A 23 11.81 3.41 4.66
C ILE A 23 12.85 2.43 5.16
N GLN A 24 13.80 2.90 5.96
CA GLN A 24 14.68 1.99 6.68
C GLN A 24 13.78 1.06 7.50
N GLN A 25 13.87 -0.25 7.25
CA GLN A 25 13.19 -1.20 8.12
C GLN A 25 13.67 -0.93 9.54
N PRO A 26 12.77 -0.57 10.46
CA PRO A 26 13.19 -0.31 11.82
C PRO A 26 13.77 -1.61 12.37
N SER A 27 15.02 -1.55 12.83
CA SER A 27 15.75 -2.68 13.42
C SER A 27 15.09 -3.23 14.68
N THR A 28 14.09 -2.52 15.21
CA THR A 28 13.29 -2.85 16.38
C THR A 28 11.80 -2.75 16.08
N ARG A 29 10.98 -3.43 16.88
CA ARG A 29 9.52 -3.43 16.77
C ARG A 29 9.00 -1.99 16.88
N ILE A 30 8.62 -1.39 15.75
CA ILE A 30 8.04 -0.06 15.69
C ILE A 30 6.55 -0.13 16.03
N ASP A 31 6.07 0.85 16.78
CA ASP A 31 4.64 1.05 16.98
C ASP A 31 3.99 1.51 15.67
N LEU A 32 2.77 1.03 15.38
CA LEU A 32 2.07 1.34 14.13
C LEU A 32 1.84 2.84 13.97
N LYS A 33 1.47 3.56 15.04
CA LYS A 33 1.28 5.01 14.99
C LYS A 33 2.59 5.70 14.64
N LYS A 34 3.70 5.28 15.26
CA LYS A 34 5.03 5.82 14.97
C LYS A 34 5.47 5.53 13.54
N TRP A 35 5.20 4.33 13.03
CA TRP A 35 5.45 3.99 11.62
C TRP A 35 4.62 4.86 10.69
N CYS A 36 3.30 4.96 10.90
CA CYS A 36 2.43 5.83 10.12
C CYS A 36 2.93 7.28 10.12
N THR A 37 3.31 7.81 11.29
CA THR A 37 3.89 9.16 11.38
C THR A 37 5.14 9.27 10.52
N LEU A 38 6.12 8.38 10.63
CA LEU A 38 7.33 8.43 9.78
C LEU A 38 7.02 8.37 8.27
N MET A 39 5.96 7.66 7.91
CA MET A 39 5.54 7.49 6.52
C MET A 39 4.89 8.74 5.94
N THR A 40 4.14 9.47 6.77
CA THR A 40 3.43 10.69 6.40
C THR A 40 4.15 11.96 6.84
N ASP A 41 5.31 11.85 7.48
CA ASP A 41 6.12 12.98 7.95
C ASP A 41 6.80 13.63 6.75
N CYS A 42 6.08 14.54 6.12
CA CYS A 42 6.59 15.44 5.11
C CYS A 42 6.01 16.83 5.34
N ASN A 43 6.82 17.86 5.06
CA ASN A 43 6.46 19.26 5.26
C ASN A 43 5.29 19.73 4.36
N ASP A 44 4.85 18.88 3.44
CA ASP A 44 3.75 19.12 2.52
C ASP A 44 2.59 18.17 2.87
N GLY A 45 1.47 18.77 3.30
CA GLY A 45 0.26 18.04 3.69
C GLY A 45 -0.42 17.29 2.54
N THR A 46 -0.22 17.72 1.30
CA THR A 46 -0.74 17.04 0.10
C THR A 46 0.06 15.75 -0.14
N LEU A 47 1.39 15.84 -0.07
CA LEU A 47 2.29 14.68 -0.13
C LEU A 47 2.01 13.69 1.02
N ALA A 48 1.73 14.19 2.23
CA ALA A 48 1.41 13.34 3.38
C ALA A 48 0.12 12.53 3.13
N LYS A 49 -0.89 13.20 2.57
CA LYS A 49 -2.18 12.60 2.21
C LYS A 49 -2.04 11.58 1.09
N GLU A 50 -1.28 11.87 0.05
CA GLU A 50 -0.99 10.95 -1.05
C GLU A 50 -0.26 9.69 -0.57
N ARG A 51 0.77 9.85 0.26
CA ARG A 51 1.49 8.72 0.87
C ARG A 51 0.57 7.85 1.72
N ALA A 52 -0.27 8.47 2.55
CA ALA A 52 -1.24 7.74 3.35
C ALA A 52 -2.21 6.92 2.48
N GLN A 53 -2.67 7.48 1.35
CA GLN A 53 -3.52 6.75 0.41
C GLN A 53 -2.79 5.55 -0.19
N ILE A 54 -1.56 5.74 -0.69
CA ILE A 54 -0.77 4.66 -1.28
C ILE A 54 -0.63 3.50 -0.27
N ILE A 55 -0.30 3.81 0.97
CA ILE A 55 -0.16 2.82 2.06
C ILE A 55 -1.47 2.08 2.32
N VAL A 56 -2.56 2.81 2.53
CA VAL A 56 -3.86 2.25 2.89
C VAL A 56 -4.40 1.37 1.77
N TYR A 57 -4.39 1.85 0.53
CA TYR A 57 -4.92 1.10 -0.61
C TYR A 57 -4.05 -0.12 -0.96
N THR A 58 -2.73 -0.03 -0.78
CA THR A 58 -1.85 -1.18 -0.96
C THR A 58 -2.11 -2.25 0.10
N ALA A 59 -2.13 -1.86 1.38
CA ALA A 59 -2.41 -2.77 2.48
C ALA A 59 -3.81 -3.38 2.35
N TRP A 60 -4.80 -2.59 1.94
CA TRP A 60 -6.17 -3.04 1.69
C TRP A 60 -6.23 -4.08 0.57
N ASN A 61 -5.57 -3.85 -0.56
CA ASN A 61 -5.56 -4.82 -1.67
C ASN A 61 -4.84 -6.12 -1.29
N ILE A 62 -3.74 -6.05 -0.54
CA ILE A 62 -3.07 -7.24 -0.03
C ILE A 62 -3.98 -8.00 0.96
N TRP A 63 -4.66 -7.29 1.86
CA TRP A 63 -5.58 -7.89 2.82
C TRP A 63 -6.77 -8.56 2.13
N LYS A 64 -7.38 -7.91 1.13
CA LYS A 64 -8.47 -8.50 0.33
C LYS A 64 -8.06 -9.82 -0.32
N GLU A 65 -6.91 -9.87 -0.98
CA GLU A 65 -6.44 -11.11 -1.61
C GLU A 65 -6.09 -12.19 -0.58
N ARG A 66 -5.49 -11.81 0.57
CA ARG A 66 -5.26 -12.73 1.67
C ARG A 66 -6.57 -13.36 2.14
N CYS A 67 -7.60 -12.54 2.35
CA CYS A 67 -8.92 -13.03 2.75
C CYS A 67 -9.53 -13.96 1.70
N ARG A 68 -9.45 -13.64 0.41
CA ARG A 68 -9.91 -14.54 -0.67
C ARG A 68 -9.22 -15.90 -0.62
N ARG A 69 -7.90 -15.92 -0.41
CA ARG A 69 -7.14 -17.18 -0.35
C ARG A 69 -7.48 -18.02 0.87
N GLU A 70 -7.65 -17.39 2.03
CA GLU A 70 -7.90 -18.08 3.30
C GLU A 70 -9.37 -18.53 3.44
N PHE A 71 -10.33 -17.74 2.93
CA PHE A 71 -11.76 -18.00 3.12
C PHE A 71 -12.46 -18.58 1.89
N ASP A 72 -12.06 -18.18 0.68
CA ASP A 72 -12.67 -18.69 -0.57
C ASP A 72 -11.86 -19.84 -1.18
N ASN A 73 -10.65 -20.10 -0.65
CA ASN A 73 -9.70 -21.10 -1.16
C ASN A 73 -9.35 -20.92 -2.66
N VAL A 74 -9.45 -19.68 -3.15
CA VAL A 74 -9.15 -19.33 -4.55
C VAL A 74 -7.82 -18.59 -4.61
N ILE A 75 -6.86 -19.15 -5.35
CA ILE A 75 -5.65 -18.40 -5.77
C ILE A 75 -6.00 -17.69 -7.07
N THR A 76 -6.53 -16.47 -6.96
CA THR A 76 -7.08 -15.74 -8.11
C THR A 76 -6.11 -14.77 -8.75
N GLN A 77 -5.20 -14.16 -7.97
CA GLN A 77 -4.41 -13.04 -8.48
C GLN A 77 -2.91 -13.21 -8.20
N THR A 78 -2.08 -12.91 -9.20
CA THR A 78 -0.63 -12.80 -9.04
C THR A 78 -0.27 -11.51 -8.30
N SER A 79 0.92 -11.45 -7.71
CA SER A 79 1.47 -10.23 -7.11
C SER A 79 1.40 -9.03 -8.06
N THR A 80 1.74 -9.23 -9.33
CA THR A 80 1.62 -8.20 -10.37
C THR A 80 0.19 -7.71 -10.56
N GLN A 81 -0.80 -8.61 -10.58
CA GLN A 81 -2.21 -8.24 -10.72
C GLN A 81 -2.73 -7.47 -9.50
N ILE A 82 -2.32 -7.88 -8.28
CA ILE A 82 -2.70 -7.18 -7.05
C ILE A 82 -2.09 -5.77 -7.03
N ALA A 83 -0.83 -5.63 -7.45
CA ALA A 83 -0.18 -4.33 -7.57
C ALA A 83 -0.87 -3.46 -8.63
N ALA A 84 -1.22 -4.01 -9.80
CA ALA A 84 -1.96 -3.27 -10.81
C ALA A 84 -3.31 -2.76 -10.28
N ASN A 85 -4.05 -3.58 -9.53
CA ASN A 85 -5.31 -3.17 -8.92
C ASN A 85 -5.11 -2.06 -7.88
N ALA A 86 -4.08 -2.18 -7.03
CA ALA A 86 -3.75 -1.13 -6.07
C ALA A 86 -3.38 0.19 -6.77
N GLN A 87 -2.62 0.15 -7.87
CA GLN A 87 -2.31 1.35 -8.67
C GLN A 87 -3.58 2.00 -9.25
N LEU A 88 -4.50 1.20 -9.78
CA LEU A 88 -5.78 1.69 -10.31
C LEU A 88 -6.61 2.33 -9.20
N ASP A 89 -6.78 1.66 -8.06
CA ASP A 89 -7.53 2.17 -6.91
C ASP A 89 -6.96 3.52 -6.42
N ILE A 90 -5.63 3.64 -6.34
CA ILE A 90 -4.95 4.88 -5.93
C ILE A 90 -5.18 5.99 -6.97
N ARG A 91 -4.99 5.70 -8.26
CA ARG A 91 -5.17 6.70 -9.34
C ARG A 91 -6.62 7.19 -9.43
N SER A 92 -7.60 6.28 -9.34
CA SER A 92 -9.01 6.65 -9.34
C SER A 92 -9.35 7.58 -8.18
N PHE A 93 -8.71 7.40 -7.03
CA PHE A 93 -8.87 8.32 -5.90
C PHE A 93 -8.22 9.68 -6.15
N CYS A 94 -7.01 9.73 -6.73
CA CYS A 94 -6.36 10.98 -7.10
C CYS A 94 -7.20 11.81 -8.07
N GLN A 95 -7.77 11.17 -9.11
CA GLN A 95 -8.63 11.84 -10.10
C GLN A 95 -9.92 12.42 -9.48
N VAL A 96 -10.50 11.75 -8.48
CA VAL A 96 -11.67 12.25 -7.76
C VAL A 96 -11.34 13.47 -6.89
N LEU A 97 -10.09 13.61 -6.43
CA LEU A 97 -9.64 14.79 -5.70
C LEU A 97 -9.37 15.98 -6.64
N GLU A 98 -8.80 15.75 -7.81
CA GLU A 98 -8.53 16.79 -8.81
C GLU A 98 -9.80 17.34 -9.49
N GLY A 99 -10.86 16.54 -9.58
CA GLY A 99 -12.16 16.95 -10.15
C GLY A 99 -13.10 17.69 -9.19
N ARG A 100 -12.62 18.13 -8.02
CA ARG A 100 -13.42 18.81 -6.98
C ARG A 100 -13.01 20.26 -6.70
N ASP A 101 -12.36 20.91 -7.66
CA ASP A 101 -12.13 22.36 -7.64
C ASP A 101 -13.25 23.15 -8.35
#